data_AF-A0A2W2JPU5-F1
#
_entry.id   AF-A0A2W2JPU5-F1
#
_cell.length_a   1.000
_cell.length_b   1.000
_cell.length_c   1.000
_cell.angle_alpha   90.00
_cell.angle_beta   90.00
_cell.angle_gamma   90.00
#
_symmetry.space_group_name_H-M   'P 1'
#
loop_
_entity.id
_entity.type
_entity.pdbx_description
1 polymer ?
#
loop_
_entity_poly.entity_id
_entity_poly.type
_entity_poly.pdbx_seq_one_letter_code
_entity_poly.pdbx_strand_id
1 'polypeptide(L)'
;MPDAELVLRSTRVVTPGGTRPASVAVADGTITAVLPHDAELPAGARLEDLGDDALLPGLVDTHVHVNDPGRTEWEGFWTATRAAAAGGVTTLVDMPLNSLPPT
;
A
#
# COMPACT_ATOMS: atom_id res chain seq x y z
N MET A 1 5.40 -10.86 20.92
CA MET A 1 4.96 -10.24 19.66
C MET A 1 6.21 -10.14 18.80
N PRO A 2 6.16 -10.41 17.48
CA PRO A 2 7.34 -10.20 16.64
C PRO A 2 7.78 -8.74 16.78
N ASP A 3 9.08 -8.52 16.91
CA ASP A 3 9.63 -7.17 16.91
C ASP A 3 9.34 -6.53 15.54
N ALA A 4 8.99 -5.24 15.52
CA ALA A 4 8.68 -4.56 14.27
C ALA A 4 9.92 -4.56 13.35
N GLU A 5 9.74 -4.88 12.07
CA GLU A 5 10.81 -4.88 11.08
C GLU A 5 10.97 -3.50 10.41
N LEU A 6 9.87 -2.76 10.30
CA LEU A 6 9.79 -1.46 9.63
C LEU A 6 8.91 -0.50 10.45
N VAL A 7 9.37 0.73 10.59
CA VAL A 7 8.57 1.84 11.09
C VAL A 7 8.56 2.96 10.06
N LEU A 8 7.37 3.34 9.59
CA LEU A 8 7.15 4.49 8.73
C LEU A 8 6.72 5.68 9.59
N ARG A 9 7.46 6.78 9.57
CA ARG A 9 7.17 7.99 10.35
C ARG A 9 6.82 9.15 9.44
N SER A 10 5.77 9.89 9.79
CA SER A 10 5.35 11.09 9.06
C SER A 10 4.64 12.07 10.00
N THR A 11 4.68 13.36 9.67
CA THR A 11 3.85 14.39 10.31
C THR A 11 2.39 14.35 9.82
N ARG A 12 2.09 13.62 8.75
CA ARG A 12 0.79 13.56 8.06
C ARG A 12 0.35 12.12 7.75
N VAL A 13 0.10 11.33 8.79
CA VAL A 13 -0.50 9.99 8.66
C VAL A 13 -2.02 10.09 8.64
N VAL A 14 -2.65 9.56 7.59
CA VAL A 14 -4.11 9.52 7.44
C VAL A 14 -4.69 8.33 8.20
N THR A 15 -5.59 8.60 9.13
CA THR A 15 -6.28 7.59 9.94
C THR A 15 -7.80 7.77 9.83
N PRO A 16 -8.62 6.82 10.29
CA PRO A 16 -10.07 7.01 10.37
C PRO A 16 -10.49 8.24 11.21
N GLY A 17 -9.64 8.67 12.16
CA GLY A 17 -9.87 9.86 12.99
C GLY A 17 -9.37 11.17 12.37
N GLY A 18 -8.89 11.15 11.12
CA GLY A 18 -8.28 12.29 10.44
C GLY A 18 -6.76 12.17 10.29
N THR A 19 -6.14 13.23 9.79
CA THR A 19 -4.69 13.30 9.54
C THR A 19 -3.96 13.77 10.79
N ARG A 20 -2.90 13.08 11.21
CA ARG A 20 -2.08 13.46 12.36
C ARG A 20 -0.62 12.99 12.22
N PRO A 21 0.32 13.57 12.98
CA PRO A 21 1.65 12.98 13.16
C PRO A 21 1.56 11.59 13.80
N ALA A 22 2.27 10.61 13.24
CA ALA A 22 2.33 9.24 13.77
C ALA A 22 3.56 8.47 13.28
N SER A 23 3.82 7.34 13.94
CA SER A 23 4.71 6.28 13.45
C SER A 23 3.89 5.00 13.24
N VAL A 24 3.98 4.36 12.07
CA VAL A 24 3.29 3.12 11.72
C VAL A 24 4.28 1.97 11.75
N ALA A 25 4.08 1.02 12.67
CA ALA A 25 4.93 -0.16 12.81
C ALA A 25 4.37 -1.32 11.97
N VAL A 26 5.26 -2.00 11.26
CA VAL A 26 4.96 -3.13 10.38
C VAL A 26 5.80 -4.34 10.80
N ALA A 27 5.19 -5.52 10.82
CA ALA A 27 5.87 -6.81 10.97
C ALA A 27 5.12 -7.86 10.15
N ASP A 28 5.86 -8.71 9.44
CA ASP A 28 5.32 -9.80 8.62
C ASP A 28 4.24 -9.30 7.62
N GLY A 29 4.50 -8.13 7.01
CA GLY A 29 3.58 -7.49 6.06
C GLY A 29 2.28 -6.94 6.68
N THR A 30 2.16 -6.92 8.00
CA THR A 30 0.97 -6.44 8.72
C THR A 30 1.30 -5.20 9.56
N ILE A 31 0.40 -4.23 9.59
CA ILE A 31 0.49 -3.09 10.51
C ILE A 31 0.20 -3.61 11.93
N THR A 32 1.20 -3.55 12.81
CA THR A 32 1.08 -4.04 14.20
C THR A 32 0.68 -2.93 15.17
N ALA A 33 1.03 -1.68 14.88
CA ALA A 33 0.66 -0.54 15.69
C ALA A 33 0.70 0.79 14.91
N VAL A 34 -0.11 1.75 15.37
CA VAL A 34 0.01 3.17 14.99
C VAL A 34 0.31 3.98 16.25
N LEU A 35 1.57 4.36 16.39
CA LEU A 35 2.14 4.98 17.58
C LEU A 35 2.12 6.52 17.49
N PRO A 36 2.34 7.23 18.61
CA PRO A 36 2.74 8.64 18.57
C PRO A 36 3.93 8.87 17.64
N HIS A 37 4.04 10.08 17.09
CA HIS A 37 5.09 10.42 16.12
C HIS A 37 6.49 10.24 16.71
N ASP A 38 6.67 10.65 17.96
CA ASP A 38 7.92 10.62 18.73
C ASP A 38 8.12 9.35 19.56
N ALA A 39 7.33 8.30 19.32
CA ALA A 39 7.47 7.04 20.04
C ALA A 39 8.87 6.42 19.88
N GLU A 40 9.34 5.78 20.94
CA GLU A 40 10.56 4.95 20.88
C GLU A 40 10.38 3.83 19.85
N LEU A 41 11.44 3.61 19.07
CA LEU A 41 11.42 2.61 18.02
C LEU A 41 11.66 1.22 18.61
N PRO A 42 10.92 0.20 18.17
CA PRO A 42 11.24 -1.19 18.50
C PRO A 42 12.68 -1.51 18.13
N ALA A 43 13.37 -2.24 19.00
CA ALA A 43 14.78 -2.57 18.80
C ALA A 43 14.96 -3.36 17.49
N GLY A 44 15.88 -2.89 16.63
CA GLY A 44 16.14 -3.54 15.34
C GLY A 44 15.19 -3.14 14.21
N ALA A 45 14.14 -2.35 14.47
CA ALA A 45 13.26 -1.86 13.42
C ALA A 45 13.98 -0.86 12.50
N ARG A 46 13.79 -1.00 11.19
CA ARG A 46 14.24 -0.02 10.21
C ARG A 46 13.31 1.18 10.24
N LEU A 47 13.82 2.38 10.51
CA LEU A 47 13.06 3.62 10.40
C LEU A 47 13.13 4.16 8.97
N GLU A 48 11.97 4.46 8.40
CA GLU A 48 11.84 5.39 7.27
C GLU A 48 11.10 6.65 7.76
N ASP A 49 11.82 7.78 7.77
CA ASP A 49 11.23 9.09 8.08
C ASP A 49 10.82 9.79 6.79
N LEU A 50 9.52 9.98 6.62
CA LEU A 50 8.88 10.57 5.46
C LEU A 50 8.66 12.08 5.63
N GLY A 51 9.06 12.67 6.77
CA GLY A 51 8.89 14.10 7.05
C GLY A 51 7.43 14.54 6.91
N ASP A 52 7.18 15.44 5.94
CA ASP A 52 5.86 16.03 5.68
C ASP A 52 5.07 15.36 4.54
N ASP A 53 5.56 14.24 4.01
CA ASP A 53 4.83 13.45 3.03
C ASP A 53 3.60 12.82 3.69
N ALA A 54 2.48 12.82 2.96
CA ALA A 54 1.26 12.18 3.44
C ALA A 54 1.42 10.66 3.36
N LEU A 55 1.24 9.97 4.49
CA LEU A 55 1.17 8.51 4.55
C LEU A 55 -0.29 8.08 4.57
N LEU A 56 -0.74 7.44 3.50
CA LEU A 56 -2.11 6.98 3.32
C LEU A 56 -2.19 5.45 3.31
N PRO A 57 -3.36 4.86 3.65
CA PRO A 57 -3.65 3.49 3.26
C PRO A 57 -3.49 3.32 1.74
N GLY A 58 -2.96 2.18 1.32
CA GLY A 58 -2.90 1.84 -0.10
C GLY A 58 -4.29 1.82 -0.73
N LEU A 59 -4.42 2.40 -1.92
CA LEU A 59 -5.72 2.50 -2.58
C LEU A 59 -6.20 1.13 -3.07
N VAL A 60 -7.51 0.94 -3.04
CA VAL A 60 -8.19 -0.23 -3.60
C VAL A 60 -8.98 0.22 -4.82
N ASP A 61 -8.52 -0.17 -6.00
CA ASP A 61 -9.23 0.09 -7.25
C ASP A 61 -10.11 -1.12 -7.60
N THR A 62 -11.42 -0.93 -7.52
CA THR A 62 -12.39 -2.00 -7.70
C THR A 62 -12.79 -2.24 -9.14
N HIS A 63 -12.28 -1.45 -10.11
CA HIS A 63 -12.73 -1.50 -11.48
C HIS A 63 -11.59 -1.26 -12.47
N VAL A 64 -10.79 -2.29 -12.71
CA VAL A 64 -9.75 -2.29 -13.75
C VAL A 64 -10.01 -3.34 -14.82
N HIS A 65 -9.42 -3.16 -16.00
CA HIS A 65 -9.44 -4.17 -17.06
C HIS A 65 -8.01 -4.50 -17.43
N VAL A 66 -7.49 -5.60 -16.89
CA VAL A 66 -6.12 -6.07 -17.16
C VAL A 66 -6.05 -6.82 -18.50
N ASN A 67 -7.16 -7.42 -18.95
CA ASN A 67 -7.32 -8.08 -20.25
C ASN A 67 -6.42 -9.31 -20.47
N ASP A 68 -5.96 -9.95 -19.39
CA ASP A 68 -5.07 -11.13 -19.42
C ASP A 68 -5.82 -12.33 -18.80
N PRO A 69 -5.95 -13.48 -19.49
CA PRO A 69 -5.35 -13.87 -20.77
C PRO A 69 -6.06 -13.35 -22.02
N GLY A 70 -5.39 -13.49 -23.17
CA GLY A 70 -6.00 -13.43 -24.51
C GLY A 70 -5.99 -12.07 -25.21
N ARG A 71 -5.90 -10.97 -24.46
CA ARG A 71 -5.62 -9.61 -24.96
C ARG A 71 -4.55 -8.91 -24.12
N THR A 72 -3.58 -9.69 -23.66
CA THR A 72 -2.50 -9.24 -22.76
C THR A 72 -1.75 -8.02 -23.32
N GLU A 73 -1.69 -7.87 -24.64
CA GLU A 73 -1.05 -6.72 -25.31
C GLU A 73 -1.81 -5.39 -25.16
N TRP A 74 -3.08 -5.41 -24.71
CA TRP A 74 -3.84 -4.19 -24.40
C TRP A 74 -3.35 -3.56 -23.10
N GLU A 75 -3.03 -4.39 -22.10
CA GLU A 75 -2.46 -3.97 -20.82
C GLU A 75 -1.61 -5.11 -20.24
N GLY A 76 -2.24 -6.13 -19.64
CA GLY A 76 -1.55 -7.26 -19.03
C GLY A 76 -1.13 -7.02 -17.58
N PHE A 77 -1.03 -8.09 -16.78
CA PHE A 77 -0.77 -7.96 -15.33
C PHE A 77 0.53 -7.22 -15.01
N TRP A 78 1.56 -7.38 -15.86
CA TRP A 78 2.88 -6.78 -15.63
C TRP A 78 2.86 -5.25 -15.68
N THR A 79 2.21 -4.65 -16.67
CA THR A 79 2.16 -3.18 -16.79
C THR A 79 1.07 -2.61 -15.88
N ALA A 80 -0.10 -3.26 -15.79
CA ALA A 80 -1.20 -2.83 -14.94
C ALA A 80 -0.77 -2.65 -13.47
N THR A 81 -0.14 -3.68 -12.88
CA THR A 81 0.26 -3.63 -11.46
C THR A 81 1.39 -2.64 -11.20
N ARG A 82 2.30 -2.41 -12.16
CA ARG A 82 3.34 -1.39 -12.04
C ARG A 82 2.76 0.02 -12.12
N ALA A 83 1.80 0.25 -13.02
CA ALA A 83 1.09 1.51 -13.11
C ALA A 83 0.29 1.79 -11.82
N ALA A 84 -0.41 0.76 -11.30
CA ALA A 84 -1.11 0.82 -10.02
C ALA A 84 -0.17 1.21 -8.87
N ALA A 85 0.96 0.52 -8.71
CA ALA A 85 1.94 0.82 -7.68
C ALA A 85 2.51 2.25 -7.79
N ALA A 86 2.80 2.73 -9.01
CA ALA A 86 3.26 4.10 -9.24
C ALA A 86 2.21 5.16 -8.88
N GLY A 87 0.91 4.82 -8.97
CA GLY A 87 -0.21 5.67 -8.57
C GLY A 87 -0.63 5.53 -7.10
N GLY A 88 0.03 4.68 -6.31
CA GLY A 88 -0.35 4.42 -4.91
C GLY A 88 -1.50 3.43 -4.72
N VAL A 89 -1.88 2.70 -5.78
CA VAL A 89 -2.87 1.62 -5.72
C VAL A 89 -2.16 0.31 -5.37
N THR A 90 -2.57 -0.31 -4.27
CA THR A 90 -1.93 -1.54 -3.76
C THR A 90 -2.81 -2.78 -3.97
N THR A 91 -4.09 -2.59 -4.29
CA THR A 91 -5.04 -3.68 -4.52
C THR A 91 -5.91 -3.36 -5.73
N LEU A 92 -6.02 -4.33 -6.64
CA LEU A 92 -6.84 -4.25 -7.84
C LEU A 92 -7.93 -5.34 -7.80
N VAL A 93 -9.12 -5.01 -8.29
CA VAL A 93 -10.15 -5.99 -8.66
C VAL A 93 -10.33 -5.94 -10.16
N ASP A 94 -9.83 -6.97 -10.84
CA ASP A 94 -9.90 -7.09 -12.30
C ASP A 94 -11.30 -7.48 -12.76
N MET A 95 -11.78 -6.83 -13.82
CA MET A 95 -13.10 -7.06 -14.35
C MET A 95 -13.14 -8.29 -15.25
N PRO A 96 -14.24 -9.07 -15.21
CA PRO A 96 -14.37 -10.36 -15.90
C PRO A 96 -14.48 -10.30 -17.44
N LEU A 97 -14.47 -9.11 -18.04
CA LEU A 97 -14.71 -8.92 -19.47
C LEU A 97 -13.45 -8.45 -20.20
N ASN A 98 -13.43 -8.60 -21.52
CA ASN A 98 -12.31 -8.35 -22.45
C ASN A 98 -11.18 -9.40 -22.44
N SER A 99 -10.86 -10.02 -21.30
CA SER A 99 -10.02 -11.22 -21.29
C SER A 99 -10.70 -12.37 -22.08
N LEU A 100 -9.88 -13.28 -22.60
CA LEU A 100 -10.31 -14.44 -23.40
C LEU A 100 -9.62 -15.72 -22.90
N PRO A 101 -10.35 -16.70 -22.36
CA PRO A 101 -11.78 -16.63 -22.05
C PRO A 101 -12.08 -15.56 -20.99
N PRO A 102 -13.29 -14.97 -21.00
CA PRO A 102 -13.72 -14.10 -19.92
C PRO A 102 -13.79 -14.90 -18.60
N THR A 103 -13.40 -14.27 -17.50
CA THR A 103 -13.32 -14.86 -16.14
C THR A 103 -14.50 -14.52 -15.25
#